data_AF-A0A9E0Y8R3-F1
#
_entry.id   AF-A0A9E0Y8R3-F1
#
_cell.length_a   1.000
_cell.length_b   1.000
_cell.length_c   1.000
_cell.angle_alpha   90.00
_cell.angle_beta   90.00
_cell.angle_gamma   90.00
#
_symmetry.space_group_name_H-M   'P 1'
#
loop_
_entity.id
_entity.type
_entity.pdbx_description
1 polymer ?
#
loop_
_entity_poly.entity_id
_entity_poly.type
_entity_poly.pdbx_seq_one_letter_code
_entity_poly.pdbx_strand_id
1 'polypeptide(L)'
;MNKRTLVKSLGISRRQFLRVLAGGPLARAVMRAARGVGDRLVALGLAELAGEELRLTAFGRAFIDAYHDELFAGVPDDRARLLDGLVTMTPAGSGEPGKFEFLFLDFLAAGPRPEYEIRNAAPIVPNLIARGLIRRAADGISLTKAGRAALAACPPEFLDRDPAEIFRSLRPPPGDARKIARAAVFVEQFNSGLDFAQIAEKNGLSPKTVMEIISHHPDYSLILESRRKEREKRGVERRERRAAERREEREAARRERTALLRAQSLGGRFPERIAELWDAGRNAGRDPFAMRQQITFKIWLRCPRDGYSWSRTVFAVQQNWAQGKSGCPACRGRFGKGEKPSLSGSYPEMIERFWDWEANPGLDPQRIGRRDTVRLRCDCHGHEWSSSVWLLVDKFWKRGRTGCPACDGEPRAGSRKAEASIFLERAYPELVAGYWDSEKNSLNGLVTRTMKSDSDKIAWFKCPVDGCEWTYRIHLAVRQWENGENICPRCRGAREPQPKTVMQLYPRLVKRLWDHLKNKPLGLDPALLVTTSTREVCLKCPRDGAVWQVPLESVVGKFWSRGLSGCPKCG
;
A
#
# COMPACT_ATOMS: atom_id res chain seq x y z
N MET A 1 -36.84 -25.87 -33.35
CA MET A 1 -35.61 -25.99 -32.52
C MET A 1 -34.69 -26.99 -33.22
N ASN A 2 -33.42 -26.67 -33.52
CA ASN A 2 -32.55 -27.60 -34.26
C ASN A 2 -31.94 -28.70 -33.36
N LYS A 3 -31.57 -29.84 -33.96
CA LYS A 3 -31.04 -31.07 -33.33
C LYS A 3 -29.96 -30.85 -32.27
N ARG A 4 -28.98 -29.97 -32.54
CA ARG A 4 -27.87 -29.69 -31.62
C ARG A 4 -28.34 -28.89 -30.40
N THR A 5 -29.35 -28.06 -30.57
CA THR A 5 -29.91 -27.23 -29.51
C THR A 5 -30.75 -28.05 -28.53
N LEU A 6 -31.53 -29.04 -29.03
CA LEU A 6 -32.35 -29.93 -28.20
C LEU A 6 -31.53 -30.90 -27.33
N VAL A 7 -30.55 -31.59 -27.92
CA VAL A 7 -29.72 -32.53 -27.18
C VAL A 7 -28.83 -31.80 -26.17
N LYS A 8 -28.30 -30.62 -26.53
CA LYS A 8 -27.58 -29.75 -25.58
C LYS A 8 -28.48 -29.22 -24.47
N SER A 9 -29.72 -28.84 -24.75
CA SER A 9 -30.65 -28.32 -23.73
C SER A 9 -31.10 -29.39 -22.74
N LEU A 10 -31.02 -30.67 -23.10
CA LEU A 10 -31.30 -31.79 -22.21
C LEU A 10 -30.09 -32.22 -21.37
N GLY A 11 -28.88 -31.73 -21.69
CA GLY A 11 -27.66 -32.02 -20.92
C GLY A 11 -27.19 -33.48 -21.00
N ILE A 12 -27.67 -34.25 -21.98
CA ILE A 12 -27.35 -35.67 -22.15
C ILE A 12 -26.80 -35.93 -23.55
N SER A 13 -26.01 -37.00 -23.70
CA SER A 13 -25.47 -37.42 -25.00
C SER A 13 -26.56 -37.99 -25.92
N ARG A 14 -26.33 -37.96 -27.24
CA ARG A 14 -27.22 -38.57 -28.24
C ARG A 14 -27.50 -40.05 -27.93
N ARG A 15 -26.50 -40.83 -27.49
CA ARG A 15 -26.68 -42.24 -27.10
C ARG A 15 -27.55 -42.39 -25.83
N GLN A 16 -27.43 -41.49 -24.86
CA GLN A 16 -28.29 -41.49 -23.68
C GLN A 16 -29.73 -41.11 -24.02
N PHE A 17 -29.93 -40.12 -24.89
CA PHE A 17 -31.25 -39.74 -25.40
C PHE A 17 -31.96 -40.91 -26.08
N LEU A 18 -31.27 -41.63 -26.97
CA LEU A 18 -31.83 -42.80 -27.65
C LEU A 18 -32.14 -43.96 -26.69
N ARG A 19 -31.32 -44.18 -25.65
CA ARG A 19 -31.59 -45.20 -24.62
C ARG A 19 -32.75 -44.86 -23.69
N VAL A 20 -33.02 -43.56 -23.44
CA VAL A 20 -34.22 -43.13 -22.72
C VAL A 20 -35.47 -43.41 -23.55
N LEU A 21 -35.40 -43.21 -24.87
CA LEU A 21 -36.50 -43.52 -25.79
C LEU A 21 -36.74 -45.03 -25.96
N ALA A 22 -35.71 -45.86 -25.84
CA ALA A 22 -35.79 -47.32 -26.04
C ALA A 22 -36.42 -48.12 -24.90
N GLY A 23 -36.71 -47.49 -23.77
CA GLY A 23 -37.31 -48.16 -22.61
C GLY A 23 -36.39 -49.17 -21.91
N GLY A 24 -36.91 -49.79 -20.83
CA GLY A 24 -36.21 -50.84 -20.07
C GLY A 24 -35.51 -50.40 -18.77
N PRO A 25 -34.88 -51.34 -18.04
CA PRO A 25 -34.28 -51.09 -16.72
C PRO A 25 -33.16 -50.03 -16.73
N LEU A 26 -32.40 -49.96 -17.83
CA LEU A 26 -31.32 -48.98 -18.01
C LEU A 26 -31.86 -47.56 -18.24
N ALA A 27 -33.02 -47.39 -18.88
CA ALA A 27 -33.69 -46.10 -19.04
C ALA A 27 -34.15 -45.53 -17.70
N ARG A 28 -34.66 -46.40 -16.80
CA ARG A 28 -35.02 -46.04 -15.42
C ARG A 28 -33.81 -45.59 -14.59
N ALA A 29 -32.65 -46.23 -14.78
CA ALA A 29 -31.40 -45.84 -14.11
C ALA A 29 -30.86 -44.48 -14.61
N VAL A 30 -30.92 -44.24 -15.93
CA VAL A 30 -30.51 -42.94 -16.53
C VAL A 30 -31.45 -41.81 -16.10
N MET A 31 -32.76 -42.07 -16.00
CA MET A 31 -33.76 -41.09 -15.55
C MET A 31 -33.64 -40.75 -14.05
N ARG A 32 -33.23 -41.70 -13.21
CA ARG A 32 -32.92 -41.43 -11.79
C ARG A 32 -31.60 -40.66 -11.62
N ALA A 33 -30.60 -40.93 -12.47
CA ALA A 33 -29.31 -40.26 -12.42
C ALA A 33 -29.34 -38.83 -13.00
N ALA A 34 -30.18 -38.57 -14.01
CA ALA A 34 -30.30 -37.28 -14.68
C ALA A 34 -31.57 -36.53 -14.23
N ARG A 35 -31.56 -35.98 -13.00
CA ARG A 35 -32.66 -35.16 -12.44
C ARG A 35 -33.09 -34.09 -13.44
N GLY A 36 -34.31 -34.20 -13.97
CA GLY A 36 -34.97 -33.18 -14.79
C GLY A 36 -35.04 -33.43 -16.29
N VAL A 37 -34.52 -34.55 -16.82
CA VAL A 37 -34.69 -34.89 -18.25
C VAL A 37 -36.15 -35.25 -18.56
N GLY A 38 -36.80 -36.04 -17.69
CA GLY A 38 -38.22 -36.38 -17.82
C GLY A 38 -39.12 -35.14 -17.82
N ASP A 39 -38.93 -34.25 -16.84
CA ASP A 39 -39.69 -33.00 -16.73
C ASP A 39 -39.52 -32.11 -17.97
N ARG A 40 -38.33 -32.10 -18.59
CA ARG A 40 -38.09 -31.36 -19.83
C ARG A 40 -38.75 -32.00 -21.05
N LEU A 41 -38.81 -33.33 -21.12
CA LEU A 41 -39.52 -34.03 -22.19
C LEU A 41 -41.04 -33.81 -22.07
N VAL A 42 -41.56 -33.75 -20.85
CA VAL A 42 -42.95 -33.39 -20.56
C VAL A 42 -43.23 -31.93 -20.89
N ALA A 43 -42.35 -31.00 -20.49
CA ALA A 43 -42.48 -29.58 -20.81
C ALA A 43 -42.42 -29.30 -22.33
N LEU A 44 -41.73 -30.15 -23.10
CA LEU A 44 -41.66 -30.07 -24.56
C LEU A 44 -42.80 -30.81 -25.26
N GLY A 45 -43.71 -31.45 -24.52
CA GLY A 45 -44.83 -32.21 -25.05
C GLY A 45 -44.44 -33.49 -25.79
N LEU A 46 -43.18 -33.92 -25.70
CA LEU A 46 -42.67 -35.13 -26.36
C LEU A 46 -43.03 -36.40 -25.58
N ALA A 47 -43.22 -36.28 -24.27
CA ALA A 47 -43.63 -37.38 -23.41
C ALA A 47 -44.62 -36.89 -22.34
N GLU A 48 -45.33 -37.81 -21.70
CA GLU A 48 -46.24 -37.59 -20.60
C GLU A 48 -45.96 -38.59 -19.46
N LEU A 49 -46.36 -38.26 -18.24
CA LEU A 49 -46.25 -39.14 -17.09
C LEU A 49 -47.54 -39.96 -16.94
N ALA A 50 -47.41 -41.29 -16.98
CA ALA A 50 -48.47 -42.24 -16.69
C ALA A 50 -48.06 -43.08 -15.47
N GLY A 51 -48.42 -42.61 -14.28
CA GLY A 51 -47.91 -43.16 -13.02
C GLY A 51 -46.43 -42.82 -12.80
N GLU A 52 -45.59 -43.81 -12.49
CA GLU A 52 -44.14 -43.64 -12.40
C GLU A 52 -43.40 -43.80 -13.74
N GLU A 53 -44.13 -44.02 -14.83
CA GLU A 53 -43.56 -44.25 -16.16
C GLU A 53 -43.74 -43.07 -17.09
N LEU A 54 -42.72 -42.79 -17.91
CA LEU A 54 -42.74 -41.77 -18.94
C LEU A 54 -43.18 -42.42 -20.26
N ARG A 55 -44.26 -41.94 -20.87
CA ARG A 55 -44.81 -42.45 -22.13
C ARG A 55 -44.69 -41.40 -23.23
N LEU A 56 -44.34 -41.80 -24.46
CA LEU A 56 -44.30 -40.86 -25.58
C LEU A 56 -45.71 -40.43 -25.98
N THR A 57 -45.92 -39.12 -26.15
CA THR A 57 -47.16 -38.60 -26.72
C THR A 57 -47.22 -38.91 -28.22
N ALA A 58 -48.40 -38.78 -28.84
CA ALA A 58 -48.52 -38.89 -30.30
C ALA A 58 -47.62 -37.88 -31.04
N PHE A 59 -47.47 -36.67 -30.48
CA PHE A 59 -46.53 -35.67 -30.99
C PHE A 59 -45.07 -36.13 -30.85
N GLY A 60 -44.71 -36.74 -29.71
CA GLY A 60 -43.40 -37.35 -29.50
C GLY A 60 -43.08 -38.46 -30.50
N ARG A 61 -44.05 -39.33 -30.80
CA ARG A 61 -43.91 -40.40 -31.80
C ARG A 61 -43.72 -39.84 -33.20
N ALA A 62 -44.60 -38.93 -33.63
CA ALA A 62 -44.50 -38.26 -34.92
C ALA A 62 -43.19 -37.45 -35.06
N PHE A 63 -42.70 -36.86 -33.97
CA PHE A 63 -41.40 -36.19 -33.94
C PHE A 63 -40.26 -37.21 -34.14
N ILE A 64 -40.29 -38.36 -33.47
CA ILE A 64 -39.27 -39.39 -33.65
C ILE A 64 -39.29 -39.96 -35.07
N ASP A 65 -40.47 -40.22 -35.63
CA ASP A 65 -40.64 -40.73 -37.00
C ASP A 65 -40.17 -39.71 -38.05
N ALA A 66 -40.47 -38.41 -37.86
CA ALA A 66 -40.07 -37.36 -38.80
C ALA A 66 -38.55 -37.08 -38.82
N TYR A 67 -37.82 -37.44 -37.76
CA TYR A 67 -36.37 -37.24 -37.66
C TYR A 67 -35.60 -38.59 -37.59
N HIS A 68 -36.25 -39.70 -37.95
CA HIS A 68 -35.76 -41.09 -37.85
C HIS A 68 -34.38 -41.30 -38.51
N ASP A 69 -34.26 -41.02 -39.81
CA ASP A 69 -33.03 -41.30 -40.56
C ASP A 69 -31.84 -40.47 -40.08
N GLU A 70 -32.11 -39.26 -39.55
CA GLU A 70 -31.09 -38.37 -39.02
C GLU A 70 -30.72 -38.65 -37.55
N LEU A 71 -31.65 -39.15 -36.73
CA LEU A 71 -31.43 -39.50 -35.32
C LEU A 71 -30.70 -40.83 -35.15
N PHE A 72 -30.88 -41.77 -36.08
CA PHE A 72 -30.39 -43.16 -35.98
C PHE A 72 -29.25 -43.53 -36.95
N ALA A 73 -28.77 -42.60 -37.80
CA ALA A 73 -27.59 -42.82 -38.62
C ALA A 73 -26.38 -43.33 -37.79
N GLY A 74 -25.96 -44.58 -38.05
CA GLY A 74 -24.82 -45.26 -37.42
C GLY A 74 -25.15 -46.27 -36.30
N VAL A 75 -26.40 -46.67 -36.11
CA VAL A 75 -26.81 -47.70 -35.12
C VAL A 75 -27.69 -48.75 -35.82
N PRO A 76 -27.18 -49.97 -36.12
CA PRO A 76 -27.85 -50.87 -37.09
C PRO A 76 -29.15 -51.55 -36.63
N ASP A 77 -29.39 -51.78 -35.33
CA ASP A 77 -30.36 -52.82 -34.89
C ASP A 77 -31.39 -52.41 -33.82
N ASP A 78 -31.60 -51.12 -33.54
CA ASP A 78 -32.50 -50.71 -32.45
C ASP A 78 -33.96 -50.43 -32.89
N ARG A 79 -34.27 -50.39 -34.19
CA ARG A 79 -35.62 -50.05 -34.71
C ARG A 79 -36.70 -51.05 -34.31
N ALA A 80 -36.42 -52.35 -34.47
CA ALA A 80 -37.39 -53.41 -34.18
C ALA A 80 -37.63 -53.55 -32.67
N ARG A 81 -36.56 -53.49 -31.85
CA ARG A 81 -36.65 -53.62 -30.38
C ARG A 81 -37.39 -52.44 -29.71
N LEU A 82 -37.26 -51.23 -30.25
CA LEU A 82 -37.98 -50.04 -29.77
C LEU A 82 -39.49 -50.12 -30.06
N LEU A 83 -39.86 -50.65 -31.22
CA LEU A 83 -41.26 -50.78 -31.62
C LEU A 83 -41.93 -52.00 -30.97
N ASP A 84 -41.22 -53.13 -30.82
CA ASP A 84 -41.75 -54.35 -30.17
C ASP A 84 -41.96 -54.18 -28.66
N GLY A 85 -41.07 -53.46 -27.96
CA GLY A 85 -41.21 -53.19 -26.52
C GLY A 85 -42.39 -52.27 -26.15
N LEU A 86 -43.08 -51.70 -27.14
CA LEU A 86 -44.21 -50.79 -26.98
C LEU A 86 -45.57 -51.45 -27.30
N VAL A 87 -45.59 -52.72 -27.69
CA VAL A 87 -46.81 -53.46 -28.07
C VAL A 87 -47.14 -54.50 -27.01
N THR A 88 -47.62 -54.06 -25.84
CA THR A 88 -48.61 -54.81 -25.06
C THR A 88 -49.10 -53.93 -23.92
N MET A 89 -50.30 -53.36 -24.10
CA MET A 89 -51.38 -53.15 -23.13
C MET A 89 -52.30 -52.09 -23.73
N THR A 90 -53.50 -52.53 -24.07
CA THR A 90 -54.63 -51.74 -24.55
C THR A 90 -54.83 -50.47 -23.70
N PRO A 91 -54.94 -49.28 -24.30
CA PRO A 91 -55.20 -48.06 -23.55
C PRO A 91 -56.69 -47.97 -23.22
N ALA A 92 -57.02 -48.09 -21.94
CA ALA A 92 -58.13 -47.34 -21.38
C ALA A 92 -57.67 -45.87 -21.31
N GLY A 93 -58.24 -45.01 -22.17
CA GLY A 93 -58.16 -43.55 -22.04
C GLY A 93 -57.14 -42.80 -22.90
N SER A 94 -56.77 -43.28 -24.09
CA SER A 94 -56.12 -42.44 -25.10
C SER A 94 -57.18 -41.61 -25.83
N GLY A 95 -57.11 -40.28 -25.71
CA GLY A 95 -58.10 -39.32 -26.22
C GLY A 95 -58.23 -39.31 -27.75
N GLU A 96 -58.93 -40.30 -28.29
CA GLU A 96 -59.65 -40.19 -29.54
C GLU A 96 -60.79 -39.19 -29.36
N PRO A 97 -61.01 -38.28 -30.32
CA PRO A 97 -62.16 -37.40 -30.27
C PRO A 97 -63.47 -38.19 -30.16
N GLY A 98 -64.36 -37.82 -29.25
CA GLY A 98 -65.70 -38.41 -29.23
C GLY A 98 -66.50 -38.00 -30.47
N LYS A 99 -67.62 -38.69 -30.76
CA LYS A 99 -68.52 -38.39 -31.90
C LYS A 99 -68.77 -36.89 -32.12
N PHE A 100 -69.04 -36.15 -31.04
CA PHE A 100 -69.28 -34.69 -31.08
C PHE A 100 -68.05 -33.86 -31.45
N GLU A 101 -66.86 -34.28 -31.04
CA GLU A 101 -65.62 -33.58 -31.39
C GLU A 101 -65.27 -33.82 -32.87
N PHE A 102 -65.49 -35.03 -33.40
CA PHE A 102 -65.29 -35.30 -34.84
C PHE A 102 -66.24 -34.52 -35.73
N LEU A 103 -67.52 -34.44 -35.38
CA LEU A 103 -68.48 -33.56 -36.06
C LEU A 103 -68.02 -32.10 -35.99
N PHE A 104 -67.42 -31.65 -34.89
CA PHE A 104 -66.91 -30.28 -34.77
C PHE A 104 -65.67 -30.03 -35.64
N LEU A 105 -64.76 -31.01 -35.70
CA LEU A 105 -63.62 -30.93 -36.62
C LEU A 105 -64.09 -30.92 -38.08
N ASP A 106 -65.10 -31.72 -38.43
CA ASP A 106 -65.72 -31.75 -39.75
C ASP A 106 -66.37 -30.41 -40.11
N PHE A 107 -67.08 -29.79 -39.17
CA PHE A 107 -67.63 -28.44 -39.32
C PHE A 107 -66.56 -27.37 -39.63
N LEU A 108 -65.37 -27.50 -39.04
CA LEU A 108 -64.21 -26.62 -39.28
C LEU A 108 -63.42 -26.99 -40.56
N ALA A 109 -63.66 -28.16 -41.17
CA ALA A 109 -63.03 -28.56 -42.42
C ALA A 109 -63.49 -27.70 -43.60
N ALA A 110 -64.73 -27.19 -43.54
CA ALA A 110 -65.29 -26.25 -44.51
C ALA A 110 -64.62 -24.86 -44.49
N GLY A 111 -63.87 -24.53 -43.44
CA GLY A 111 -63.14 -23.26 -43.31
C GLY A 111 -63.09 -22.73 -41.88
N PRO A 112 -62.28 -21.69 -41.63
CA PRO A 112 -62.24 -21.01 -40.34
C PRO A 112 -63.62 -20.47 -39.95
N ARG A 113 -63.98 -20.60 -38.66
CA ARG A 113 -65.28 -20.17 -38.15
C ARG A 113 -65.11 -19.05 -37.13
N PRO A 114 -65.79 -17.89 -37.28
CA PRO A 114 -65.81 -16.86 -36.27
C PRO A 114 -66.28 -17.41 -34.91
N GLU A 115 -65.71 -16.91 -33.80
CA GLU A 115 -66.03 -17.43 -32.46
C GLU A 115 -67.54 -17.32 -32.11
N TYR A 116 -68.28 -16.39 -32.72
CA TYR A 116 -69.73 -16.26 -32.49
C TYR A 116 -70.55 -17.41 -33.12
N GLU A 117 -70.12 -18.00 -34.24
CA GLU A 117 -70.84 -19.09 -34.94
C GLU A 117 -70.73 -20.41 -34.19
N ILE A 118 -69.65 -20.59 -33.44
CA ILE A 118 -69.33 -21.79 -32.68
C ILE A 118 -69.49 -21.61 -31.18
N ARG A 119 -70.22 -20.57 -30.76
CA ARG A 119 -70.45 -20.24 -29.35
C ARG A 119 -71.00 -21.43 -28.54
N ASN A 120 -71.81 -22.27 -29.17
CA ASN A 120 -72.38 -23.47 -28.54
C ASN A 120 -71.38 -24.62 -28.37
N ALA A 121 -70.23 -24.58 -29.08
CA ALA A 121 -69.11 -25.50 -28.94
C ALA A 121 -68.01 -24.98 -27.99
N ALA A 122 -68.20 -23.82 -27.35
CA ALA A 122 -67.24 -23.23 -26.41
C ALA A 122 -66.72 -24.20 -25.32
N PRO A 123 -67.49 -25.16 -24.78
CA PRO A 123 -66.98 -26.09 -23.76
C PRO A 123 -65.87 -27.04 -24.25
N ILE A 124 -65.87 -27.41 -25.54
CA ILE A 124 -64.88 -28.38 -26.11
C ILE A 124 -63.67 -27.68 -26.72
N VAL A 125 -63.79 -26.40 -27.08
CA VAL A 125 -62.74 -25.61 -27.76
C VAL A 125 -61.41 -25.58 -26.98
N PRO A 126 -61.35 -25.28 -25.67
CA PRO A 126 -60.08 -25.24 -24.93
C PRO A 126 -59.34 -26.59 -24.93
N ASN A 127 -60.08 -27.70 -24.83
CA ASN A 127 -59.50 -29.04 -24.85
C ASN A 127 -58.89 -29.38 -26.21
N LEU A 128 -59.61 -29.05 -27.30
CA LEU A 128 -59.13 -29.26 -28.66
C LEU A 128 -57.93 -28.36 -29.02
N ILE A 129 -57.86 -27.14 -28.46
CA ILE A 129 -56.67 -26.27 -28.56
C ILE A 129 -55.49 -26.88 -27.78
N ALA A 130 -55.71 -27.36 -26.56
CA ALA A 130 -54.68 -27.98 -25.75
C ALA A 130 -54.12 -29.26 -26.39
N ARG A 131 -54.97 -30.04 -27.08
CA ARG A 131 -54.57 -31.20 -27.90
C ARG A 131 -53.96 -30.80 -29.25
N GLY A 132 -53.91 -29.51 -29.57
CA GLY A 132 -53.34 -28.98 -30.79
C GLY A 132 -54.15 -29.31 -32.05
N LEU A 133 -55.41 -29.74 -31.93
CA LEU A 133 -56.27 -30.11 -33.06
C LEU A 133 -56.86 -28.88 -33.77
N ILE A 134 -57.11 -27.81 -33.02
CA ILE A 134 -57.61 -26.52 -33.54
C ILE A 134 -56.74 -25.38 -33.02
N ARG A 135 -56.82 -24.21 -33.67
CA ARG A 135 -56.12 -22.98 -33.26
C ARG A 135 -57.00 -21.75 -33.46
N ARG A 136 -56.71 -20.67 -32.73
CA ARG A 136 -57.23 -19.33 -33.01
C ARG A 136 -56.41 -18.68 -34.14
N ALA A 137 -57.10 -18.23 -35.18
CA ALA A 137 -56.57 -17.48 -36.32
C ALA A 137 -57.25 -16.11 -36.43
N ALA A 138 -56.78 -15.25 -37.34
CA ALA A 138 -57.29 -13.89 -37.49
C ALA A 138 -58.76 -13.82 -37.92
N ASP A 139 -59.25 -14.86 -38.60
CA ASP A 139 -60.60 -15.03 -39.15
C ASP A 139 -61.48 -15.98 -38.30
N GLY A 140 -60.99 -16.42 -37.13
CA GLY A 140 -61.73 -17.28 -36.21
C GLY A 140 -60.97 -18.56 -35.83
N ILE A 141 -61.70 -19.61 -35.43
CA ILE A 141 -61.12 -20.90 -35.08
C ILE A 141 -60.92 -21.75 -36.34
N SER A 142 -59.74 -22.37 -36.47
CA SER A 142 -59.36 -23.17 -37.64
C SER A 142 -58.70 -24.50 -37.25
N LEU A 143 -58.80 -25.50 -38.14
CA LEU A 143 -58.10 -26.77 -38.00
C LEU A 143 -56.58 -26.60 -38.17
N THR A 144 -55.82 -27.21 -37.26
CA THR A 144 -54.38 -27.38 -37.46
C THR A 144 -54.09 -28.55 -38.42
N LYS A 145 -52.81 -28.79 -38.72
CA LYS A 145 -52.39 -30.00 -39.45
C LYS A 145 -52.75 -31.28 -38.68
N ALA A 146 -52.66 -31.25 -37.34
CA ALA A 146 -53.02 -32.38 -36.49
C ALA A 146 -54.53 -32.61 -36.46
N GLY A 147 -55.34 -31.55 -36.42
CA GLY A 147 -56.81 -31.66 -36.50
C GLY A 147 -57.30 -32.27 -37.81
N ARG A 148 -56.70 -31.87 -38.94
CA ARG A 148 -57.01 -32.47 -40.25
C ARG A 148 -56.65 -33.94 -40.32
N ALA A 149 -55.50 -34.32 -39.76
CA ALA A 149 -55.09 -35.73 -39.71
C ALA A 149 -56.03 -36.55 -38.81
N ALA A 150 -56.47 -35.99 -37.67
CA ALA A 150 -57.45 -36.63 -36.79
C ALA A 150 -58.80 -36.84 -37.50
N LEU A 151 -59.31 -35.82 -38.19
CA LEU A 151 -60.55 -35.92 -38.97
C LEU A 151 -60.44 -36.96 -40.09
N ALA A 152 -59.31 -37.03 -40.80
CA ALA A 152 -59.08 -38.00 -41.87
C ALA A 152 -59.02 -39.47 -41.36
N ALA A 153 -58.71 -39.67 -40.07
CA ALA A 153 -58.70 -40.97 -39.42
C ALA A 153 -60.04 -41.32 -38.74
N CYS A 154 -61.08 -40.49 -38.91
CA CYS A 154 -62.38 -40.66 -38.26
C CYS A 154 -63.19 -41.78 -38.92
N PRO A 155 -63.71 -42.76 -38.14
CA PRO A 155 -64.67 -43.75 -38.66
C PRO A 155 -65.92 -43.09 -39.26
N PRO A 156 -66.41 -43.54 -40.44
CA PRO A 156 -67.52 -42.90 -41.15
C PRO A 156 -68.80 -42.74 -40.31
N GLU A 157 -69.10 -43.70 -39.44
CA GLU A 157 -70.24 -43.73 -38.50
C GLU A 157 -70.31 -42.54 -37.51
N PHE A 158 -69.22 -41.79 -37.36
CA PHE A 158 -69.19 -40.57 -36.55
C PHE A 158 -69.58 -39.31 -37.34
N LEU A 159 -69.61 -39.37 -38.68
CA LEU A 159 -69.89 -38.25 -39.58
C LEU A 159 -71.27 -38.34 -40.28
N ASP A 160 -72.12 -39.27 -39.87
CA ASP A 160 -73.44 -39.55 -40.49
C ASP A 160 -74.50 -38.41 -40.39
N ARG A 161 -74.15 -37.22 -39.92
CA ARG A 161 -75.10 -36.10 -39.72
C ARG A 161 -74.47 -34.76 -40.08
N ASP A 162 -75.30 -33.82 -40.55
CA ASP A 162 -74.87 -32.43 -40.77
C ASP A 162 -74.34 -31.82 -39.46
N PRO A 163 -73.04 -31.49 -39.39
CA PRO A 163 -72.46 -30.86 -38.22
C PRO A 163 -73.14 -29.54 -37.85
N ALA A 164 -73.56 -28.75 -38.85
CA ALA A 164 -74.15 -27.43 -38.63
C ALA A 164 -75.54 -27.50 -37.96
N GLU A 165 -76.30 -28.58 -38.16
CA GLU A 165 -77.58 -28.81 -37.50
C GLU A 165 -77.37 -29.14 -36.00
N ILE A 166 -76.36 -29.97 -35.68
CA ILE A 166 -76.03 -30.37 -34.32
C ILE A 166 -75.58 -29.16 -33.49
N PHE A 167 -74.67 -28.32 -34.01
CA PHE A 167 -74.20 -27.15 -33.27
C PHE A 167 -75.26 -26.06 -33.07
N ARG A 168 -76.23 -25.95 -33.99
CA ARG A 168 -77.41 -25.10 -33.83
C ARG A 168 -78.37 -25.63 -32.75
N SER A 169 -78.44 -26.95 -32.56
CA SER A 169 -79.30 -27.60 -31.55
C SER A 169 -78.74 -27.59 -30.12
N LEU A 170 -77.41 -27.41 -29.95
CA LEU A 170 -76.77 -27.33 -28.65
C LEU A 170 -77.11 -25.99 -27.98
N ARG A 171 -77.95 -26.01 -26.93
CA ARG A 171 -78.17 -24.81 -26.12
C ARG A 171 -76.90 -24.46 -25.34
N PRO A 172 -76.50 -23.17 -25.24
CA PRO A 172 -75.44 -22.78 -24.32
C PRO A 172 -75.81 -23.24 -22.90
N PRO A 173 -74.83 -23.66 -22.08
CA PRO A 173 -75.12 -24.06 -20.71
C PRO A 173 -75.81 -22.88 -19.99
N PRO A 174 -76.87 -23.14 -19.21
CA PRO A 174 -77.68 -22.09 -18.61
C PRO A 174 -76.89 -21.36 -17.52
N GLY A 175 -76.21 -20.28 -17.90
CA GLY A 175 -75.80 -19.19 -17.03
C GLY A 175 -76.37 -17.90 -17.61
N ASP A 176 -77.24 -17.21 -16.87
CA ASP A 176 -77.96 -16.00 -17.29
C ASP A 176 -77.16 -15.14 -18.27
N ALA A 177 -77.59 -15.02 -19.52
CA ALA A 177 -76.98 -14.13 -20.51
C ALA A 177 -76.82 -12.69 -20.01
N ARG A 178 -77.69 -12.27 -19.08
CA ARG A 178 -77.63 -10.99 -18.36
C ARG A 178 -76.39 -10.86 -17.47
N LYS A 179 -75.95 -11.93 -16.79
CA LYS A 179 -74.76 -11.92 -15.93
C LYS A 179 -73.48 -11.81 -16.76
N ILE A 180 -73.41 -12.52 -17.89
CA ILE A 180 -72.27 -12.46 -18.83
C ILE A 180 -72.16 -11.06 -19.45
N ALA A 181 -73.27 -10.47 -19.91
CA ALA A 181 -73.28 -9.12 -20.45
C ALA A 181 -72.82 -8.06 -19.42
N ARG A 182 -73.28 -8.19 -18.17
CA ARG A 182 -72.84 -7.32 -17.08
C ARG A 182 -71.35 -7.50 -16.75
N ALA A 183 -70.86 -8.73 -16.79
CA ALA A 183 -69.44 -9.03 -16.60
C ALA A 183 -68.56 -8.40 -17.70
N ALA A 184 -69.00 -8.45 -18.97
CA ALA A 184 -68.28 -7.86 -20.11
C ALA A 184 -68.03 -6.36 -19.95
N VAL A 185 -69.04 -5.59 -19.50
CA VAL A 185 -68.90 -4.15 -19.23
C VAL A 185 -67.81 -3.88 -18.18
N PHE A 186 -67.73 -4.71 -17.13
CA PHE A 186 -66.72 -4.53 -16.09
C PHE A 186 -65.32 -4.97 -16.55
N VAL A 187 -65.24 -5.96 -17.43
CA VAL A 187 -63.96 -6.35 -18.07
C VAL A 187 -63.45 -5.26 -19.00
N GLU A 188 -64.30 -4.57 -19.76
CA GLU A 188 -63.89 -3.40 -20.56
C GLU A 188 -63.38 -2.25 -19.69
N GLN A 189 -64.06 -1.98 -18.58
CA GLN A 189 -63.60 -0.99 -17.59
C GLN A 189 -62.23 -1.39 -17.01
N PHE A 190 -62.02 -2.68 -16.73
CA PHE A 190 -60.73 -3.17 -16.27
C PHE A 190 -59.64 -3.05 -17.35
N ASN A 191 -59.97 -3.39 -18.60
CA ASN A 191 -59.04 -3.28 -19.74
C ASN A 191 -58.69 -1.83 -20.10
N SER A 192 -59.53 -0.85 -19.73
CA SER A 192 -59.20 0.58 -19.85
C SER A 192 -58.29 1.10 -18.72
N GLY A 193 -57.85 0.22 -17.81
CA GLY A 193 -56.85 0.53 -16.78
C GLY A 193 -57.41 0.80 -15.38
N LEU A 194 -58.72 0.62 -15.18
CA LEU A 194 -59.34 0.77 -13.85
C LEU A 194 -59.13 -0.49 -13.02
N ASP A 195 -58.82 -0.32 -11.73
CA ASP A 195 -58.81 -1.44 -10.78
C ASP A 195 -60.22 -1.74 -10.23
N PHE A 196 -60.38 -2.84 -9.50
CA PHE A 196 -61.69 -3.27 -8.99
C PHE A 196 -62.29 -2.31 -7.97
N ALA A 197 -61.48 -1.49 -7.28
CA ALA A 197 -61.98 -0.49 -6.35
C ALA A 197 -62.54 0.72 -7.11
N GLN A 198 -61.86 1.14 -8.17
CA GLN A 198 -62.32 2.22 -9.04
C GLN A 198 -63.57 1.81 -9.84
N ILE A 199 -63.63 0.57 -10.31
CA ILE A 199 -64.84 0.01 -10.95
C ILE A 199 -65.98 -0.05 -9.92
N ALA A 200 -65.70 -0.46 -8.69
CA ALA A 200 -66.70 -0.53 -7.62
C ALA A 200 -67.28 0.86 -7.29
N GLU A 201 -66.42 1.86 -7.10
CA GLU A 201 -66.81 3.24 -6.85
C GLU A 201 -67.67 3.81 -7.99
N LYS A 202 -67.23 3.64 -9.24
CA LYS A 202 -67.94 4.14 -10.43
C LYS A 202 -69.33 3.53 -10.61
N ASN A 203 -69.55 2.32 -10.11
CA ASN A 203 -70.81 1.59 -10.26
C ASN A 203 -71.62 1.51 -8.96
N GLY A 204 -71.19 2.16 -7.87
CA GLY A 204 -71.87 2.13 -6.57
C GLY A 204 -71.91 0.73 -5.94
N LEU A 205 -70.88 -0.09 -6.17
CA LEU A 205 -70.77 -1.47 -5.69
C LEU A 205 -69.61 -1.63 -4.72
N SER A 206 -69.48 -2.82 -4.10
CA SER A 206 -68.26 -3.20 -3.38
C SER A 206 -67.24 -3.83 -4.32
N PRO A 207 -65.92 -3.72 -4.07
CA PRO A 207 -64.88 -4.39 -4.87
C PRO A 207 -65.06 -5.91 -4.93
N LYS A 208 -65.63 -6.51 -3.89
CA LYS A 208 -65.95 -7.96 -3.83
C LYS A 208 -67.08 -8.30 -4.79
N THR A 209 -68.12 -7.46 -4.84
CA THR A 209 -69.25 -7.61 -5.76
C THR A 209 -68.81 -7.45 -7.22
N VAL A 210 -67.88 -6.53 -7.51
CA VAL A 210 -67.29 -6.37 -8.85
C VAL A 210 -66.54 -7.64 -9.27
N MET A 211 -65.71 -8.22 -8.38
CA MET A 211 -64.99 -9.46 -8.64
C MET A 211 -65.94 -10.65 -8.88
N GLU A 212 -67.03 -10.74 -8.13
CA GLU A 212 -68.07 -11.76 -8.29
C GLU A 212 -68.85 -11.59 -9.60
N ILE A 213 -69.07 -10.36 -10.06
CA ILE A 213 -69.67 -10.10 -11.38
C ILE A 213 -68.69 -10.49 -12.51
N ILE A 214 -67.43 -10.07 -12.40
CA ILE A 214 -66.38 -10.39 -13.40
C ILE A 214 -66.13 -11.91 -13.49
N SER A 215 -66.38 -12.69 -12.43
CA SER A 215 -66.21 -14.16 -12.46
C SER A 215 -67.11 -14.90 -13.45
N HIS A 216 -68.19 -14.25 -13.88
CA HIS A 216 -69.10 -14.77 -14.89
C HIS A 216 -68.63 -14.51 -16.32
N HIS A 217 -67.52 -13.78 -16.52
CA HIS A 217 -66.94 -13.55 -17.84
C HIS A 217 -66.16 -14.78 -18.35
N PRO A 218 -66.26 -15.15 -19.64
CA PRO A 218 -65.50 -16.27 -20.21
C PRO A 218 -63.98 -16.18 -19.99
N ASP A 219 -63.43 -14.97 -19.99
CA ASP A 219 -61.98 -14.71 -19.81
C ASP A 219 -61.56 -14.48 -18.35
N TYR A 220 -62.41 -14.80 -17.37
CA TYR A 220 -62.11 -14.56 -15.96
C TYR A 220 -60.77 -15.15 -15.50
N SER A 221 -60.40 -16.34 -16.00
CA SER A 221 -59.10 -16.97 -15.74
C SER A 221 -57.92 -16.12 -16.21
N LEU A 222 -58.00 -15.51 -17.38
CA LEU A 222 -56.97 -14.62 -17.93
C LEU A 222 -56.83 -13.34 -17.10
N ILE A 223 -57.94 -12.80 -16.60
CA ILE A 223 -57.95 -11.63 -15.72
C ILE A 223 -57.25 -11.95 -14.39
N LEU A 224 -57.52 -13.12 -13.81
CA LEU A 224 -56.83 -13.58 -12.58
C LEU A 224 -55.33 -13.75 -12.80
N GLU A 225 -54.90 -14.31 -13.93
CA GLU A 225 -53.49 -14.43 -14.28
C GLU A 225 -52.80 -13.07 -14.46
N SER A 226 -53.46 -12.12 -15.13
CA SER A 226 -52.96 -10.75 -15.29
C SER A 226 -52.71 -10.09 -13.93
N ARG A 227 -53.68 -10.19 -13.00
CA ARG A 227 -53.53 -9.67 -11.63
C ARG A 227 -52.46 -10.40 -10.83
N ARG A 228 -52.30 -11.70 -11.02
CA ARG A 228 -51.21 -12.48 -10.39
C ARG A 228 -49.85 -11.95 -10.84
N LYS A 229 -49.64 -11.79 -12.16
CA LYS A 229 -48.41 -11.22 -12.73
C LYS A 229 -48.15 -9.80 -12.24
N GLU A 230 -49.20 -8.98 -12.14
CA GLU A 230 -49.07 -7.61 -11.63
C GLU A 230 -48.68 -7.58 -10.14
N ARG A 231 -49.28 -8.44 -9.30
CA ARG A 231 -48.90 -8.60 -7.89
C ARG A 231 -47.47 -9.11 -7.74
N GLU A 232 -47.06 -10.06 -8.56
CA GLU A 232 -45.68 -10.58 -8.60
C GLU A 232 -44.71 -9.46 -9.00
N LYS A 233 -45.00 -8.68 -10.04
CA LYS A 233 -44.21 -7.51 -10.47
C LYS A 233 -44.06 -6.48 -9.36
N ARG A 234 -45.17 -6.03 -8.76
CA ARG A 234 -45.16 -5.11 -7.61
C ARG A 234 -44.36 -5.68 -6.43
N GLY A 235 -44.43 -7.01 -6.23
CA GLY A 235 -43.65 -7.74 -5.24
C GLY A 235 -42.14 -7.70 -5.49
N VAL A 236 -41.72 -7.86 -6.75
CA VAL A 236 -40.32 -7.74 -7.17
C VAL A 236 -39.83 -6.30 -7.01
N GLU A 237 -40.55 -5.31 -7.52
CA GLU A 237 -40.21 -3.89 -7.40
C GLU A 237 -40.06 -3.46 -5.94
N ARG A 238 -40.95 -3.94 -5.05
CA ARG A 238 -40.85 -3.68 -3.60
C ARG A 238 -39.60 -4.32 -2.99
N ARG A 239 -39.21 -5.52 -3.43
CA ARG A 239 -37.98 -6.20 -2.96
C ARG A 239 -36.73 -5.48 -3.44
N GLU A 240 -36.72 -5.01 -4.69
CA GLU A 240 -35.63 -4.24 -5.28
C GLU A 240 -35.47 -2.88 -4.58
N ARG A 241 -36.55 -2.14 -4.36
CA ARG A 241 -36.52 -0.88 -3.62
C ARG A 241 -35.95 -1.07 -2.21
N ARG A 242 -36.42 -2.07 -1.47
CA ARG A 242 -35.88 -2.42 -0.14
C ARG A 242 -34.42 -2.84 -0.20
N ALA A 243 -33.98 -3.48 -1.28
CA ALA A 243 -32.58 -3.85 -1.46
C ALA A 243 -31.70 -2.63 -1.77
N ALA A 244 -32.22 -1.66 -2.54
CA ALA A 244 -31.56 -0.39 -2.81
C ALA A 244 -31.44 0.46 -1.54
N GLU A 245 -32.52 0.61 -0.76
CA GLU A 245 -32.51 1.29 0.55
C GLU A 245 -31.43 0.70 1.49
N ARG A 246 -31.35 -0.64 1.59
CA ARG A 246 -30.31 -1.31 2.39
C ARG A 246 -28.89 -1.11 1.85
N ARG A 247 -28.71 -0.95 0.54
CA ARG A 247 -27.39 -0.65 -0.05
C ARG A 247 -26.96 0.76 0.31
N GLU A 248 -27.86 1.73 0.18
CA GLU A 248 -27.60 3.12 0.56
C GLU A 248 -27.29 3.24 2.05
N GLU A 249 -28.06 2.56 2.91
CA GLU A 249 -27.81 2.54 4.36
C GLU A 249 -26.42 1.98 4.70
N ARG A 250 -26.00 0.89 4.04
CA ARG A 250 -24.65 0.32 4.21
C ARG A 250 -23.56 1.27 3.71
N GLU A 251 -23.79 1.96 2.60
CA GLU A 251 -22.85 2.95 2.09
C GLU A 251 -22.75 4.17 3.01
N ALA A 252 -23.88 4.67 3.51
CA ALA A 252 -23.92 5.75 4.49
C ALA A 252 -23.17 5.36 5.77
N ALA A 253 -23.43 4.17 6.33
CA ALA A 253 -22.71 3.64 7.49
C ALA A 253 -21.20 3.49 7.21
N ARG A 254 -20.81 3.09 5.99
CA ARG A 254 -19.40 3.03 5.58
C ARG A 254 -18.76 4.41 5.50
N ARG A 255 -19.46 5.41 4.94
CA ARG A 255 -19.01 6.81 4.86
C ARG A 255 -18.83 7.39 6.26
N GLU A 256 -19.81 7.21 7.14
CA GLU A 256 -19.77 7.64 8.54
C GLU A 256 -18.61 6.98 9.30
N ARG A 257 -18.47 5.66 9.20
CA ARG A 257 -17.35 4.93 9.81
C ARG A 257 -16.00 5.43 9.30
N THR A 258 -15.88 5.71 8.00
CA THR A 258 -14.63 6.24 7.41
C THR A 258 -14.33 7.64 7.93
N ALA A 259 -15.33 8.51 8.03
CA ALA A 259 -15.19 9.85 8.59
C ALA A 259 -14.78 9.81 10.07
N LEU A 260 -15.41 8.93 10.87
CA LEU A 260 -15.05 8.72 12.28
C LEU A 260 -13.60 8.25 12.44
N LEU A 261 -13.18 7.26 11.64
CA LEU A 261 -11.80 6.75 11.67
C LEU A 261 -10.80 7.83 11.25
N ARG A 262 -11.15 8.66 10.27
CA ARG A 262 -10.34 9.81 9.84
C ARG A 262 -10.22 10.84 10.96
N ALA A 263 -11.31 11.17 11.66
CA ALA A 263 -11.30 12.11 12.78
C ALA A 263 -10.47 11.60 13.98
N GLN A 264 -10.48 10.29 14.23
CA GLN A 264 -9.69 9.66 15.31
C GLN A 264 -8.21 9.43 14.96
N SER A 265 -7.84 9.61 13.69
CA SER A 265 -6.45 9.45 13.24
C SER A 265 -5.52 10.53 13.80
N LEU A 266 -4.21 10.35 13.64
CA LEU A 266 -3.21 11.34 14.03
C LEU A 266 -3.48 12.70 13.37
N GLY A 267 -3.71 12.71 12.05
CA GLY A 267 -4.00 13.93 11.29
C GLY A 267 -5.38 14.52 11.57
N GLY A 268 -6.38 13.69 11.87
CA GLY A 268 -7.71 14.17 12.25
C GLY A 268 -7.73 14.85 13.62
N ARG A 269 -6.98 14.31 14.59
CA ARG A 269 -6.92 14.86 15.95
C ARG A 269 -6.00 16.08 16.08
N PHE A 270 -4.97 16.16 15.24
CA PHE A 270 -3.95 17.22 15.33
C PHE A 270 -3.57 17.78 13.94
N PRO A 271 -4.53 18.34 13.17
CA PRO A 271 -4.29 18.78 11.80
C PRO A 271 -3.23 19.88 11.71
N GLU A 272 -3.27 20.86 12.63
CA GLU A 272 -2.30 21.95 12.69
C GLU A 272 -0.87 21.45 12.96
N ARG A 273 -0.72 20.46 13.86
CA ARG A 273 0.60 19.89 14.19
C ARG A 273 1.18 19.06 13.04
N ILE A 274 0.33 18.42 12.24
CA ILE A 274 0.78 17.77 11.02
C ILE A 274 1.31 18.81 10.04
N ALA A 275 0.56 19.89 9.78
CA ALA A 275 1.03 20.96 8.89
C ALA A 275 2.35 21.58 9.37
N GLU A 276 2.52 21.73 10.68
CA GLU A 276 3.68 22.37 11.29
C GLU A 276 4.93 21.47 11.37
N LEU A 277 4.77 20.20 11.76
CA LEU A 277 5.89 19.35 12.20
C LEU A 277 6.15 18.15 11.28
N TRP A 278 5.30 17.86 10.31
CA TRP A 278 5.42 16.66 9.47
C TRP A 278 6.59 16.76 8.47
N ASP A 279 7.45 15.74 8.45
CA ASP A 279 8.52 15.64 7.45
C ASP A 279 8.00 14.87 6.21
N ALA A 280 7.51 15.60 5.21
CA ALA A 280 6.89 15.00 4.01
C ALA A 280 7.86 14.13 3.20
N GLY A 281 9.14 14.53 3.10
CA GLY A 281 10.15 13.79 2.35
C GLY A 281 10.47 12.44 3.02
N ARG A 282 10.66 12.43 4.34
CA ARG A 282 11.00 11.20 5.08
C ARG A 282 9.80 10.29 5.36
N ASN A 283 8.59 10.82 5.32
CA ASN A 283 7.37 10.04 5.43
C ASN A 283 6.69 9.81 4.06
N ALA A 284 7.45 9.80 2.97
CA ALA A 284 6.91 9.53 1.63
C ALA A 284 6.02 8.27 1.62
N GLY A 285 4.86 8.37 0.99
CA GLY A 285 3.87 7.28 0.90
C GLY A 285 3.07 7.02 2.18
N ARG A 286 3.20 7.85 3.22
CA ARG A 286 2.46 7.69 4.47
C ARG A 286 1.39 8.77 4.64
N ASP A 287 0.16 8.33 4.90
CA ASP A 287 -0.98 9.23 5.15
C ASP A 287 -1.23 9.42 6.67
N PRO A 288 -1.01 10.62 7.24
CA PRO A 288 -1.30 10.89 8.64
C PRO A 288 -2.78 10.75 9.02
N PHE A 289 -3.70 10.82 8.04
CA PHE A 289 -5.14 10.65 8.27
C PHE A 289 -5.60 9.19 8.29
N ALA A 290 -4.70 8.25 8.00
CA ALA A 290 -4.93 6.81 8.13
C ALA A 290 -4.31 6.23 9.43
N MET A 291 -3.57 7.03 10.20
CA MET A 291 -2.74 6.59 11.33
C MET A 291 -3.49 6.58 12.66
N ARG A 292 -3.60 5.42 13.32
CA ARG A 292 -4.32 5.24 14.60
C ARG A 292 -3.38 5.15 15.82
N GLN A 293 -3.96 5.38 17.01
CA GLN A 293 -3.24 5.52 18.30
C GLN A 293 -2.35 4.34 18.71
N GLN A 294 -2.68 3.11 18.27
CA GLN A 294 -2.08 1.90 18.84
C GLN A 294 -0.90 1.33 18.06
N ILE A 295 -0.48 1.99 16.98
CA ILE A 295 0.53 1.39 16.12
C ILE A 295 1.92 1.81 16.67
N THR A 296 2.83 0.85 16.84
CA THR A 296 4.21 1.03 17.34
C THR A 296 5.17 1.64 16.31
N PHE A 297 4.67 1.93 15.11
CA PHE A 297 5.43 2.53 14.02
C PHE A 297 5.97 3.92 14.34
N LYS A 298 7.18 4.19 13.86
CA LYS A 298 7.83 5.50 13.94
C LYS A 298 7.45 6.35 12.73
N ILE A 299 7.19 7.63 12.98
CA ILE A 299 7.06 8.69 11.98
C ILE A 299 8.19 9.70 12.15
N TRP A 300 8.54 10.40 11.07
CA TRP A 300 9.51 11.47 11.08
C TRP A 300 8.83 12.83 11.26
N LEU A 301 9.40 13.67 12.09
CA LEU A 301 8.96 15.04 12.32
C LEU A 301 10.15 15.97 12.11
N ARG A 302 9.89 17.17 11.60
CA ARG A 302 10.87 18.24 11.41
C ARG A 302 10.40 19.47 12.15
N CYS A 303 11.26 20.04 12.98
CA CYS A 303 10.90 21.19 13.79
C CYS A 303 11.08 22.45 12.94
N PRO A 304 10.05 23.29 12.76
CA PRO A 304 10.20 24.53 11.99
C PRO A 304 11.13 25.52 12.68
N ARG A 305 11.30 25.43 14.01
CA ARG A 305 12.10 26.37 14.79
C ARG A 305 13.61 26.15 14.70
N ASP A 306 14.06 24.90 14.66
CA ASP A 306 15.50 24.58 14.67
C ASP A 306 15.93 23.65 13.52
N GLY A 307 15.00 23.32 12.62
CA GLY A 307 15.20 22.42 11.50
C GLY A 307 15.43 20.95 11.89
N TYR A 308 15.43 20.61 13.19
CA TYR A 308 15.78 19.28 13.65
C TYR A 308 14.78 18.25 13.16
N SER A 309 15.26 17.22 12.47
CA SER A 309 14.46 16.05 12.07
C SER A 309 14.67 14.92 13.07
N TRP A 310 13.57 14.36 13.61
CA TRP A 310 13.60 13.23 14.54
C TRP A 310 12.48 12.24 14.26
N SER A 311 12.68 10.99 14.64
CA SER A 311 11.63 9.98 14.58
C SER A 311 11.11 9.59 15.96
N ARG A 312 9.80 9.39 16.06
CA ARG A 312 9.13 8.90 17.28
C ARG A 312 7.94 8.02 16.91
N THR A 313 7.57 7.14 17.83
CA THR A 313 6.35 6.33 17.72
C THR A 313 5.12 7.24 17.73
N VAL A 314 4.10 6.93 16.94
CA VAL A 314 2.87 7.75 16.89
C VAL A 314 2.22 7.92 18.26
N PHE A 315 2.18 6.88 19.08
CA PHE A 315 1.70 6.96 20.47
C PHE A 315 2.40 8.10 21.26
N ALA A 316 3.73 8.13 21.26
CA ALA A 316 4.50 9.17 21.95
C ALA A 316 4.30 10.57 21.34
N VAL A 317 4.11 10.67 20.03
CA VAL A 317 3.80 11.95 19.37
C VAL A 317 2.46 12.49 19.86
N GLN A 318 1.43 11.66 19.89
CA GLN A 318 0.10 12.07 20.37
C GLN A 318 0.12 12.50 21.83
N GLN A 319 0.85 11.79 22.70
CA GLN A 319 1.00 12.18 24.11
C GLN A 319 1.64 13.57 24.25
N ASN A 320 2.70 13.85 23.47
CA ASN A 320 3.34 15.17 23.48
C ASN A 320 2.39 16.26 22.97
N TRP A 321 1.71 16.01 21.84
CA TRP A 321 0.83 17.00 21.21
C TRP A 321 -0.42 17.28 22.03
N ALA A 322 -0.99 16.28 22.71
CA ALA A 322 -2.08 16.45 23.67
C ALA A 322 -1.69 17.34 24.86
N GLN A 323 -0.40 17.35 25.25
CA GLN A 323 0.15 18.25 26.26
C GLN A 323 0.62 19.60 25.69
N GLY A 324 0.32 19.90 24.42
CA GLY A 324 0.75 21.13 23.75
C GLY A 324 2.25 21.22 23.46
N LYS A 325 3.01 20.13 23.59
CA LYS A 325 4.47 20.09 23.36
C LYS A 325 4.76 19.60 21.95
N SER A 326 5.75 20.18 21.27
CA SER A 326 6.18 19.65 19.96
C SER A 326 6.82 18.27 20.05
N GLY A 327 7.38 17.93 21.22
CA GLY A 327 8.15 16.70 21.42
C GLY A 327 9.54 16.73 20.78
N CYS A 328 9.97 17.87 20.22
CA CYS A 328 11.30 18.01 19.63
C CYS A 328 12.40 17.88 20.70
N PRO A 329 13.31 16.90 20.58
CA PRO A 329 14.42 16.71 21.51
C PRO A 329 15.40 17.90 21.55
N ALA A 330 15.59 18.58 20.43
CA ALA A 330 16.57 19.68 20.32
C ALA A 330 16.08 20.96 21.01
N CYS A 331 14.80 21.33 20.86
CA CYS A 331 14.22 22.49 21.54
C CYS A 331 13.51 22.17 22.87
N ARG A 332 13.64 20.92 23.36
CA ARG A 332 13.03 20.38 24.59
C ARG A 332 11.50 20.51 24.63
N GLY A 333 10.84 20.45 23.47
CA GLY A 333 9.39 20.54 23.36
C GLY A 333 8.77 21.88 23.77
N ARG A 334 9.57 22.94 24.03
CA ARG A 334 9.07 24.25 24.45
C ARG A 334 8.71 25.10 23.23
N PHE A 335 7.41 25.31 23.01
CA PHE A 335 6.90 26.46 22.28
C PHE A 335 7.09 27.69 23.18
N GLY A 336 8.22 28.36 23.04
CA GLY A 336 8.49 29.65 23.69
C GLY A 336 8.35 30.76 22.65
N LYS A 337 7.51 31.74 22.98
CA LYS A 337 7.17 32.97 22.23
C LYS A 337 8.35 33.55 21.44
N GLY A 338 8.07 33.90 20.19
CA GLY A 338 8.98 34.59 19.27
C GLY A 338 9.60 33.65 18.25
N GLU A 339 9.44 33.97 16.97
CA GLU A 339 10.35 33.51 15.92
C GLU A 339 11.77 33.81 16.41
N LYS A 340 12.60 32.76 16.53
CA LYS A 340 14.02 33.01 16.74
C LYS A 340 14.55 33.58 15.42
N PRO A 341 15.27 34.71 15.45
CA PRO A 341 15.87 35.25 14.23
C PRO A 341 16.70 34.16 13.55
N SER A 342 16.63 34.12 12.22
CA SER A 342 17.35 33.14 11.40
C SER A 342 18.87 33.20 11.64
N LEU A 343 19.64 32.26 11.07
CA LEU A 343 21.09 32.26 11.25
C LEU A 343 21.69 33.57 10.72
N SER A 344 21.28 34.01 9.54
CA SER A 344 21.66 35.30 8.96
C SER A 344 21.06 36.51 9.68
N GLY A 345 19.86 36.40 10.26
CA GLY A 345 19.30 37.46 11.09
C GLY A 345 20.03 37.65 12.43
N SER A 346 20.57 36.56 12.99
CA SER A 346 21.27 36.58 14.28
C SER A 346 22.77 36.86 14.15
N TYR A 347 23.38 36.46 13.03
CA TYR A 347 24.83 36.57 12.79
C TYR A 347 25.12 37.01 11.34
N PRO A 348 24.59 38.18 10.89
CA PRO A 348 24.75 38.63 9.51
C PRO A 348 26.23 38.78 9.11
N GLU A 349 27.04 39.36 10.00
CA GLU A 349 28.49 39.54 9.79
C GLU A 349 29.22 38.20 9.58
N MET A 350 28.87 37.17 10.35
CA MET A 350 29.53 35.86 10.24
C MET A 350 29.16 35.14 8.94
N ILE A 351 27.93 35.33 8.46
CA ILE A 351 27.48 34.79 7.17
C ILE A 351 28.21 35.49 6.03
N GLU A 352 28.27 36.81 6.04
CA GLU A 352 28.99 37.58 5.01
C GLU A 352 30.47 37.21 4.94
N ARG A 353 31.12 37.05 6.10
CA ARG A 353 32.57 36.81 6.18
C ARG A 353 32.99 35.37 5.89
N PHE A 354 32.16 34.39 6.23
CA PHE A 354 32.59 32.99 6.25
C PHE A 354 31.76 32.04 5.39
N TRP A 355 30.58 32.44 4.94
CA TRP A 355 29.71 31.53 4.18
C TRP A 355 30.21 31.32 2.75
N ASP A 356 30.41 30.06 2.37
CA ASP A 356 30.77 29.70 1.00
C ASP A 356 29.50 29.43 0.19
N TRP A 357 29.10 30.40 -0.66
CA TRP A 357 27.87 30.29 -1.46
C TRP A 357 27.97 29.24 -2.58
N GLU A 358 29.16 29.01 -3.12
CA GLU A 358 29.39 28.04 -4.19
C GLU A 358 29.42 26.60 -3.63
N ALA A 359 30.02 26.41 -2.46
CA ALA A 359 30.13 25.10 -1.81
C ALA A 359 28.86 24.67 -1.05
N ASN A 360 27.85 25.54 -0.93
CA ASN A 360 26.58 25.27 -0.25
C ASN A 360 25.36 25.43 -1.18
N PRO A 361 25.29 24.74 -2.33
CA PRO A 361 24.16 24.86 -3.24
C PRO A 361 22.87 24.36 -2.57
N GLY A 362 21.84 25.21 -2.58
CA GLY A 362 20.52 24.89 -1.99
C GLY A 362 20.43 25.02 -0.47
N LEU A 363 21.49 25.49 0.22
CA LEU A 363 21.41 25.85 1.63
C LEU A 363 21.17 27.36 1.78
N ASP A 364 20.08 27.71 2.44
CA ASP A 364 19.68 29.08 2.72
C ASP A 364 19.95 29.42 4.20
N PRO A 365 20.85 30.38 4.51
CA PRO A 365 21.10 30.86 5.88
C PRO A 365 19.84 31.33 6.63
N GLN A 366 18.77 31.72 5.92
CA GLN A 366 17.50 32.06 6.56
C GLN A 366 16.72 30.83 7.06
N ARG A 367 16.94 29.66 6.46
CA ARG A 367 16.12 28.45 6.64
C ARG A 367 16.92 27.24 7.11
N ILE A 368 18.21 27.42 7.40
CA ILE A 368 19.11 26.35 7.78
C ILE A 368 18.92 25.90 9.24
N GLY A 369 18.93 24.58 9.45
CA GLY A 369 18.73 23.94 10.73
C GLY A 369 20.02 23.79 11.55
N ARG A 370 19.88 23.63 12.88
CA ARG A 370 20.99 23.54 13.82
C ARG A 370 21.96 22.38 13.55
N ARG A 371 21.53 21.28 12.96
CA ARG A 371 22.41 20.12 12.69
C ARG A 371 22.91 20.05 11.25
N ASP A 372 22.46 20.96 10.39
CA ASP A 372 22.91 21.01 9.02
C ASP A 372 24.40 21.36 9.02
N THR A 373 25.15 20.67 8.15
CA THR A 373 26.59 20.87 7.99
C THR A 373 26.78 21.81 6.81
N VAL A 374 27.50 22.90 7.06
CA VAL A 374 27.80 23.93 6.06
C VAL A 374 29.29 23.94 5.74
N ARG A 375 29.61 24.34 4.52
CA ARG A 375 30.95 24.69 4.07
C ARG A 375 31.20 26.17 4.33
N LEU A 376 32.37 26.51 4.86
CA LEU A 376 32.76 27.88 5.18
C LEU A 376 34.16 28.12 4.63
N ARG A 377 34.45 29.36 4.25
CA ARG A 377 35.75 29.80 3.75
C ARG A 377 36.15 31.08 4.49
N CYS A 378 37.33 31.12 5.11
CA CYS A 378 37.73 32.30 5.89
C CYS A 378 38.04 33.47 4.96
N ASP A 379 37.43 34.63 5.19
CA ASP A 379 37.83 35.89 4.56
C ASP A 379 39.31 36.24 4.81
N CYS A 380 39.84 35.85 5.96
CA CYS A 380 41.13 36.26 6.49
C CYS A 380 42.33 35.60 5.80
N HIS A 381 42.21 34.32 5.44
CA HIS A 381 43.31 33.52 4.88
C HIS A 381 42.82 32.36 3.98
N GLY A 382 41.56 32.41 3.53
CA GLY A 382 41.00 31.47 2.55
C GLY A 382 40.82 30.02 3.04
N HIS A 383 40.98 29.74 4.32
CA HIS A 383 40.87 28.38 4.84
C HIS A 383 39.43 27.86 4.74
N GLU A 384 39.27 26.67 4.19
CA GLU A 384 37.97 26.03 4.03
C GLU A 384 37.73 25.00 5.13
N TRP A 385 36.53 25.01 5.71
CA TRP A 385 36.13 23.99 6.67
C TRP A 385 34.65 23.66 6.60
N SER A 386 34.30 22.53 7.21
CA SER A 386 32.91 22.11 7.40
C SER A 386 32.56 22.07 8.87
N SER A 387 31.36 22.52 9.21
CA SER A 387 30.88 22.49 10.59
C SER A 387 29.35 22.42 10.64
N SER A 388 28.82 21.87 11.72
CA SER A 388 27.39 21.97 11.98
C SER A 388 27.03 23.37 12.48
N VAL A 389 25.87 23.89 12.08
CA VAL A 389 25.37 25.20 12.53
C VAL A 389 25.32 25.31 14.06
N TRP A 390 24.99 24.22 14.76
CA TRP A 390 24.99 24.15 16.22
C TRP A 390 26.39 24.41 16.79
N LEU A 391 27.42 23.79 16.20
CA LEU A 391 28.79 23.99 16.65
C LEU A 391 29.22 25.44 16.39
N LEU A 392 28.97 25.98 15.19
CA LEU A 392 29.25 27.38 14.85
C LEU A 392 28.62 28.34 15.85
N VAL A 393 27.31 28.24 16.06
CA VAL A 393 26.57 29.16 16.92
C VAL A 393 26.89 28.95 18.40
N ASP A 394 26.66 27.73 18.93
CA ASP A 394 26.73 27.49 20.37
C ASP A 394 28.16 27.29 20.88
N LYS A 395 29.10 26.85 20.04
CA LYS A 395 30.52 26.76 20.43
C LYS A 395 31.31 28.01 20.12
N PHE A 396 31.07 28.67 18.99
CA PHE A 396 31.95 29.74 18.50
C PHE A 396 31.29 31.12 18.51
N TRP A 397 30.33 31.40 17.63
CA TRP A 397 29.80 32.74 17.36
C TRP A 397 29.17 33.40 18.60
N LYS A 398 28.40 32.66 19.42
CA LYS A 398 27.87 33.19 20.70
C LYS A 398 28.94 33.66 21.68
N ARG A 399 30.14 33.09 21.58
CA ARG A 399 31.25 33.46 22.46
C ARG A 399 32.10 34.57 21.83
N GLY A 400 31.80 35.05 20.63
CA GLY A 400 32.67 35.96 19.86
C GLY A 400 33.91 35.23 19.33
N ARG A 401 33.73 34.02 18.79
CA ARG A 401 34.77 33.29 18.05
C ARG A 401 34.30 33.05 16.63
N THR A 402 35.22 32.84 15.70
CA THR A 402 34.92 32.69 14.26
C THR A 402 34.43 31.29 13.90
N GLY A 403 34.88 30.27 14.64
CA GLY A 403 34.70 28.85 14.32
C GLY A 403 35.69 28.30 13.30
N CYS A 404 36.56 29.15 12.74
CA CYS A 404 37.64 28.74 11.86
C CYS A 404 38.76 28.10 12.72
N PRO A 405 39.17 26.84 12.48
CA PRO A 405 40.21 26.20 13.27
C PRO A 405 41.56 26.94 13.28
N ALA A 406 41.86 27.64 12.19
CA ALA A 406 43.08 28.42 12.07
C ALA A 406 42.99 29.76 12.85
N CYS A 407 41.85 30.46 12.82
CA CYS A 407 41.66 31.70 13.57
C CYS A 407 41.42 31.48 15.08
N ASP A 408 40.60 30.48 15.43
CA ASP A 408 40.24 30.16 16.81
C ASP A 408 41.26 29.25 17.51
N GLY A 409 42.23 28.74 16.76
CA GLY A 409 43.41 28.04 17.27
C GLY A 409 44.43 28.98 17.92
N GLU A 410 44.27 30.30 17.75
CA GLU A 410 45.05 31.30 18.46
C GLU A 410 44.39 31.69 19.80
N PRO A 411 45.13 31.73 20.92
CA PRO A 411 44.55 32.07 22.22
C PRO A 411 44.16 33.56 22.30
N ARG A 412 42.99 33.82 22.90
CA ARG A 412 42.44 35.17 23.13
C ARG A 412 43.29 35.99 24.08
N ALA A 413 43.47 37.27 23.75
CA ALA A 413 44.03 38.28 24.65
C ALA A 413 43.31 38.27 26.02
N GLY A 414 44.08 38.19 27.11
CA GLY A 414 43.59 38.42 28.48
C GLY A 414 43.30 37.20 29.36
N SER A 415 43.71 35.97 28.99
CA SER A 415 43.72 34.85 29.96
C SER A 415 45.14 34.57 30.44
N ARG A 416 45.31 34.18 31.71
CA ARG A 416 46.60 33.76 32.30
C ARG A 416 47.26 32.56 31.58
N LYS A 417 46.51 31.90 30.68
CA LYS A 417 46.97 30.82 29.77
C LYS A 417 47.30 31.33 28.36
N ALA A 418 46.87 32.54 28.01
CA ALA A 418 47.16 33.20 26.73
C ALA A 418 48.56 33.83 26.72
N GLU A 419 49.03 34.37 27.84
CA GLU A 419 50.43 34.85 27.97
C GLU A 419 51.44 33.70 27.83
N ALA A 420 51.11 32.51 28.34
CA ALA A 420 51.93 31.30 28.27
C ALA A 420 51.96 30.60 26.89
N SER A 421 51.03 30.92 25.97
CA SER A 421 50.90 30.25 24.67
C SER A 421 51.33 31.12 23.47
N ILE A 422 52.02 32.24 23.71
CA ILE A 422 52.67 33.02 22.65
C ILE A 422 54.02 32.35 22.32
N PHE A 423 54.40 32.35 21.04
CA PHE A 423 55.71 31.84 20.62
C PHE A 423 56.84 32.61 21.32
N LEU A 424 57.86 31.89 21.79
CA LEU A 424 58.95 32.40 22.64
C LEU A 424 59.58 33.67 22.07
N GLU A 425 59.87 33.68 20.76
CA GLU A 425 60.46 34.83 20.07
C GLU A 425 59.56 36.07 20.05
N ARG A 426 58.24 35.85 19.92
CA ARG A 426 57.28 36.94 19.86
C ARG A 426 56.96 37.51 21.24
N ALA A 427 56.94 36.66 22.26
CA ALA A 427 56.64 37.06 23.64
C ALA A 427 57.84 37.67 24.35
N TYR A 428 59.04 37.13 24.14
CA TYR A 428 60.25 37.53 24.85
C TYR A 428 61.43 37.75 23.88
N PRO A 429 61.31 38.69 22.91
CA PRO A 429 62.34 38.94 21.90
C PRO A 429 63.68 39.36 22.52
N GLU A 430 63.68 40.11 23.61
CA GLU A 430 64.90 40.56 24.30
C GLU A 430 65.64 39.42 25.01
N LEU A 431 64.90 38.51 25.66
CA LEU A 431 65.47 37.30 26.25
C LEU A 431 66.12 36.44 25.16
N VAL A 432 65.44 36.27 24.03
CA VAL A 432 65.96 35.48 22.91
C VAL A 432 67.19 36.15 22.31
N ALA A 433 67.12 37.45 22.01
CA ALA A 433 68.24 38.19 21.42
C ALA A 433 69.47 38.24 22.34
N GLY A 434 69.25 38.37 23.66
CA GLY A 434 70.33 38.53 24.63
C GLY A 434 70.97 37.21 25.07
N TYR A 435 70.16 36.16 25.29
CA TYR A 435 70.60 34.97 26.03
C TYR A 435 70.50 33.66 25.25
N TRP A 436 69.82 33.60 24.10
CA TRP A 436 69.61 32.34 23.39
C TRP A 436 70.81 31.92 22.53
N ASP A 437 71.30 30.69 22.71
CA ASP A 437 72.36 30.14 21.85
C ASP A 437 71.75 29.53 20.57
N SER A 438 71.62 30.35 19.51
CA SER A 438 70.98 29.94 18.26
C SER A 438 71.64 28.75 17.57
N GLU A 439 72.96 28.63 17.64
CA GLU A 439 73.70 27.55 16.99
C GLU A 439 73.41 26.22 17.67
N LYS A 440 73.63 26.14 19.00
CA LYS A 440 73.40 24.88 19.74
C LYS A 440 71.93 24.51 19.82
N ASN A 441 71.02 25.49 19.89
CA ASN A 441 69.59 25.19 19.92
C ASN A 441 69.06 24.70 18.57
N SER A 442 69.58 25.22 17.45
CA SER A 442 69.25 24.71 16.12
C SER A 442 69.72 23.26 15.95
N LEU A 443 70.92 22.93 16.45
CA LEU A 443 71.41 21.54 16.51
C LEU A 443 70.48 20.63 17.32
N ASN A 444 69.78 21.17 18.32
CA ASN A 444 68.83 20.42 19.15
C ASN A 444 67.41 20.36 18.57
N GLY A 445 67.16 20.94 17.40
CA GLY A 445 65.84 21.00 16.77
C GLY A 445 64.89 22.02 17.43
N LEU A 446 65.45 23.04 18.08
CA LEU A 446 64.71 24.08 18.79
C LEU A 446 64.66 25.36 17.96
N VAL A 447 63.45 25.80 17.61
CA VAL A 447 63.20 26.95 16.73
C VAL A 447 62.25 27.93 17.44
N THR A 448 62.78 29.09 17.82
CA THR A 448 62.15 30.11 18.69
C THR A 448 60.78 30.57 18.18
N ARG A 449 60.65 30.84 16.87
CA ARG A 449 59.38 31.21 16.21
C ARG A 449 58.27 30.14 16.28
N THR A 450 58.61 28.88 16.54
CA THR A 450 57.64 27.76 16.58
C THR A 450 57.45 27.18 17.99
N MET A 451 58.29 27.57 18.95
CA MET A 451 58.23 27.07 20.32
C MET A 451 57.43 28.02 21.20
N LYS A 452 56.65 27.45 22.11
CA LYS A 452 55.91 28.22 23.11
C LYS A 452 56.81 28.61 24.29
N SER A 453 56.53 29.76 24.89
CA SER A 453 57.25 30.23 26.09
C SER A 453 57.07 29.31 27.30
N ASP A 454 55.96 28.59 27.39
CA ASP A 454 55.68 27.61 28.46
C ASP A 454 56.28 26.22 28.23
N SER A 455 57.16 26.06 27.23
CA SER A 455 57.73 24.75 26.91
C SER A 455 58.60 24.17 28.03
N ASP A 456 58.42 22.87 28.30
CA ASP A 456 59.27 22.07 29.19
C ASP A 456 60.62 21.66 28.58
N LYS A 457 60.88 22.02 27.31
CA LYS A 457 62.13 21.69 26.64
C LYS A 457 63.31 22.39 27.30
N ILE A 458 64.46 21.72 27.27
CA ILE A 458 65.75 22.26 27.69
C ILE A 458 66.39 22.95 26.48
N ALA A 459 66.90 24.15 26.68
CA ALA A 459 67.64 24.92 25.68
C ALA A 459 69.00 25.36 26.22
N TRP A 460 69.92 25.65 25.32
CA TRP A 460 71.19 26.31 25.58
C TRP A 460 71.00 27.82 25.68
N PHE A 461 71.62 28.42 26.68
CA PHE A 461 71.68 29.85 26.89
C PHE A 461 73.15 30.28 26.99
N LYS A 462 73.42 31.49 26.53
CA LYS A 462 74.74 32.13 26.55
C LYS A 462 74.58 33.54 27.08
N CYS A 463 75.31 33.89 28.13
CA CYS A 463 75.22 35.20 28.72
C CYS A 463 75.97 36.21 27.87
N PRO A 464 75.37 37.37 27.55
CA PRO A 464 76.03 38.40 26.77
C PRO A 464 77.08 39.18 27.56
N VAL A 465 77.06 39.09 28.90
CA VAL A 465 77.96 39.84 29.80
C VAL A 465 79.26 39.10 30.10
N ASP A 466 79.16 37.84 30.54
CA ASP A 466 80.31 37.05 31.00
C ASP A 466 80.61 35.83 30.11
N GLY A 467 79.82 35.63 29.05
CA GLY A 467 79.96 34.49 28.15
C GLY A 467 79.61 33.14 28.77
N CYS A 468 79.02 33.09 29.98
CA CYS A 468 78.61 31.85 30.64
C CYS A 468 77.66 31.06 29.71
N GLU A 469 77.90 29.76 29.49
CA GLU A 469 77.05 28.91 28.65
C GLU A 469 76.43 27.80 29.50
N TRP A 470 75.10 27.71 29.52
CA TRP A 470 74.40 26.73 30.34
C TRP A 470 73.15 26.19 29.64
N THR A 471 72.64 25.06 30.13
CA THR A 471 71.35 24.52 29.68
C THR A 471 70.28 24.74 30.73
N TYR A 472 69.08 25.16 30.32
CA TYR A 472 67.98 25.36 31.25
C TYR A 472 66.62 25.10 30.60
N ARG A 473 65.57 24.89 31.42
CA ARG A 473 64.20 24.70 30.90
C ARG A 473 63.66 26.04 30.43
N ILE A 474 63.05 26.08 29.25
CA ILE A 474 62.55 27.31 28.62
C ILE A 474 61.56 28.02 29.54
N HIS A 475 60.52 27.33 30.03
CA HIS A 475 59.52 27.96 30.91
C HIS A 475 60.11 28.51 32.23
N LEU A 476 61.20 27.93 32.73
CA LEU A 476 61.87 28.44 33.95
C LEU A 476 62.74 29.66 33.66
N ALA A 477 63.37 29.72 32.48
CA ALA A 477 64.12 30.90 32.04
C ALA A 477 63.16 32.09 31.85
N VAL A 478 62.03 31.85 31.19
CA VAL A 478 60.97 32.86 31.01
C VAL A 478 60.46 33.36 32.37
N ARG A 479 60.14 32.45 33.30
CA ARG A 479 59.67 32.85 34.64
C ARG A 479 60.70 33.70 35.40
N GLN A 480 61.99 33.36 35.32
CA GLN A 480 63.04 34.15 35.96
C GLN A 480 63.15 35.55 35.34
N TRP A 481 63.06 35.64 34.02
CA TRP A 481 63.04 36.91 33.30
C TRP A 481 61.85 37.78 33.69
N GLU A 482 60.65 37.21 33.77
CA GLU A 482 59.43 37.92 34.19
C GLU A 482 59.51 38.45 35.63
N ASN A 483 60.18 37.72 36.50
CA ASN A 483 60.46 38.16 37.87
C ASN A 483 61.52 39.27 37.97
N GLY A 484 62.15 39.65 36.86
CA GLY A 484 63.29 40.58 36.84
C GLY A 484 64.58 39.98 37.40
N GLU A 485 64.68 38.65 37.51
CA GLU A 485 65.89 37.96 37.96
C GLU A 485 66.91 37.83 36.82
N ASN A 486 68.21 37.86 37.15
CA ASN A 486 69.25 37.55 36.17
C ASN A 486 69.21 36.05 35.81
N ILE A 487 69.04 35.75 34.52
CA ILE A 487 68.96 34.37 34.02
C ILE A 487 70.33 33.66 34.08
N CYS A 488 71.47 34.35 33.85
CA CYS A 488 72.78 33.71 33.95
C CYS A 488 73.02 33.27 35.40
N PRO A 489 73.21 31.96 35.65
CA PRO A 489 73.42 31.45 37.00
C PRO A 489 74.62 32.12 37.67
N ARG A 490 75.70 32.39 36.92
CA ARG A 490 76.91 33.03 37.44
C ARG A 490 76.67 34.50 37.83
N CYS A 491 76.03 35.29 36.97
CA CYS A 491 75.70 36.69 37.28
C CYS A 491 74.73 36.82 38.48
N ARG A 492 73.89 35.82 38.72
CA ARG A 492 73.01 35.75 39.91
C ARG A 492 73.73 35.25 41.18
N GLY A 493 75.00 34.84 41.09
CA GLY A 493 75.73 34.24 42.22
C GLY A 493 75.32 32.81 42.56
N ALA A 494 74.57 32.14 41.67
CA ALA A 494 74.25 30.72 41.80
C ALA A 494 75.40 29.85 41.26
N ARG A 495 75.56 28.65 41.83
CA ARG A 495 76.52 27.67 41.29
C ARG A 495 76.12 27.30 39.86
N GLU A 496 77.08 27.37 38.94
CA GLU A 496 76.87 27.07 37.53
C GLU A 496 76.32 25.64 37.36
N PRO A 497 75.11 25.46 36.79
CA PRO A 497 74.57 24.14 36.54
C PRO A 497 75.34 23.51 35.37
N GLN A 498 75.88 22.32 35.60
CA GLN A 498 76.52 21.53 34.55
C GLN A 498 75.52 21.29 33.40
N PRO A 499 75.94 21.44 32.13
CA PRO A 499 75.07 21.22 30.98
C PRO A 499 74.37 19.86 31.02
N LYS A 500 73.04 19.84 30.99
CA LYS A 500 72.24 18.60 31.00
C LYS A 500 72.21 17.95 29.62
N THR A 501 73.39 17.66 29.07
CA THR A 501 73.57 17.02 27.78
C THR A 501 73.46 15.51 27.95
N VAL A 502 73.19 14.85 26.84
CA VAL A 502 73.00 13.40 26.80
C VAL A 502 74.29 12.68 27.20
N MET A 503 75.46 13.18 26.78
CA MET A 503 76.75 12.64 27.20
C MET A 503 76.98 12.79 28.71
N GLN A 504 76.64 13.93 29.31
CA GLN A 504 76.86 14.14 30.74
C GLN A 504 75.92 13.29 31.61
N LEU A 505 74.66 13.15 31.21
CA LEU A 505 73.66 12.42 31.99
C LEU A 505 73.68 10.91 31.76
N TYR A 506 74.04 10.47 30.54
CA TYR A 506 74.01 9.06 30.16
C TYR A 506 75.30 8.58 29.46
N PRO A 507 76.51 8.85 30.02
CA PRO A 507 77.78 8.57 29.33
C PRO A 507 77.97 7.09 29.00
N ARG A 508 77.51 6.20 29.89
CA ARG A 508 77.59 4.74 29.69
C ARG A 508 76.72 4.26 28.53
N LEU A 509 75.52 4.83 28.39
CA LEU A 509 74.59 4.44 27.33
C LEU A 509 75.01 5.03 25.98
N VAL A 510 75.50 6.28 25.96
CA VAL A 510 76.09 6.89 24.76
C VAL A 510 77.25 6.03 24.26
N LYS A 511 78.22 5.71 25.13
CA LYS A 511 79.37 4.87 24.75
C LYS A 511 78.96 3.49 24.20
N ARG A 512 77.88 2.92 24.72
CA ARG A 512 77.43 1.57 24.37
C ARG A 512 76.54 1.51 23.13
N LEU A 513 75.69 2.52 22.92
CA LEU A 513 74.57 2.46 21.97
C LEU A 513 74.68 3.50 20.84
N TRP A 514 75.52 4.53 20.95
CA TRP A 514 75.56 5.60 19.94
C TRP A 514 76.29 5.18 18.67
N ASP A 515 75.66 5.36 17.50
CA ASP A 515 76.33 5.12 16.22
C ASP A 515 77.09 6.39 15.76
N HIS A 516 78.36 6.48 16.14
CA HIS A 516 79.22 7.62 15.77
C HIS A 516 79.40 7.78 14.26
N LEU A 517 79.37 6.69 13.48
CA LEU A 517 79.59 6.74 12.04
C LEU A 517 78.40 7.35 11.32
N LYS A 518 77.17 7.02 11.74
CA LYS A 518 75.95 7.58 11.15
C LYS A 518 75.57 8.95 11.68
N ASN A 519 75.86 9.23 12.95
CA ASN A 519 75.47 10.50 13.57
C ASN A 519 76.44 11.65 13.26
N LYS A 520 77.74 11.38 13.02
CA LYS A 520 78.73 12.42 12.71
C LYS A 520 78.40 13.21 11.43
N PRO A 521 78.03 12.59 10.29
CA PRO A 521 77.62 13.33 9.09
C PRO A 521 76.35 14.17 9.28
N LEU A 522 75.51 13.83 10.27
CA LEU A 522 74.28 14.57 10.60
C LEU A 522 74.53 15.74 11.56
N GLY A 523 75.80 15.99 11.94
CA GLY A 523 76.18 17.03 12.89
C GLY A 523 75.74 16.74 14.32
N LEU A 524 75.49 15.47 14.67
CA LEU A 524 74.94 15.08 15.97
C LEU A 524 76.05 14.68 16.94
N ASP A 525 76.36 15.56 17.89
CA ASP A 525 77.30 15.32 18.98
C ASP A 525 76.56 15.13 20.33
N PRO A 526 76.65 13.96 20.98
CA PRO A 526 76.07 13.73 22.31
C PRO A 526 76.51 14.74 23.39
N ALA A 527 77.68 15.37 23.23
CA ALA A 527 78.17 16.39 24.14
C ALA A 527 77.42 17.73 24.02
N LEU A 528 76.76 17.97 22.89
CA LEU A 528 76.01 19.21 22.61
C LEU A 528 74.49 19.00 22.64
N LEU A 529 74.03 17.75 22.49
CA LEU A 529 72.61 17.41 22.49
C LEU A 529 72.05 17.36 23.92
N VAL A 530 70.94 18.05 24.16
CA VAL A 530 70.18 18.02 25.42
C VAL A 530 69.18 16.86 25.40
N THR A 531 68.76 16.41 26.58
CA THR A 531 67.89 15.22 26.71
C THR A 531 66.50 15.35 26.09
N THR A 532 66.04 16.58 25.84
CA THR A 532 64.75 16.87 25.19
C THR A 532 64.92 17.27 23.72
N SER A 533 66.06 16.92 23.10
CA SER A 533 66.25 17.17 21.67
C SER A 533 65.26 16.35 20.84
N THR A 534 64.64 17.00 19.86
CA THR A 534 63.75 16.36 18.89
C THR A 534 64.50 15.73 17.72
N ARG A 535 65.83 15.87 17.67
CA ARG A 535 66.64 15.29 16.59
C ARG A 535 66.53 13.77 16.59
N GLU A 536 66.42 13.21 15.40
CA GLU A 536 66.51 11.78 15.21
C GLU A 536 67.96 11.34 15.26
N VAL A 537 68.25 10.37 16.11
CA VAL A 537 69.59 9.83 16.33
C VAL A 537 69.61 8.37 15.92
N CYS A 538 70.75 7.93 15.38
CA CYS A 538 71.00 6.52 15.08
C CYS A 538 71.66 5.84 16.28
N LEU A 539 71.04 4.78 16.78
CA LEU A 539 71.59 3.94 17.83
C LEU A 539 71.91 2.55 17.26
N LYS A 540 73.02 1.96 17.71
CA LYS A 540 73.50 0.64 17.30
C LYS A 540 73.42 -0.32 18.48
N CYS A 541 72.84 -1.48 18.24
CA CYS A 541 72.70 -2.52 19.24
C CYS A 541 74.06 -3.20 19.46
N PRO A 542 74.54 -3.34 20.70
CA PRO A 542 75.83 -3.97 20.98
C PRO A 542 75.77 -5.51 20.82
N ARG A 543 74.57 -6.12 20.77
CA ARG A 543 74.41 -7.58 20.68
C ARG A 543 74.42 -8.08 19.24
N ASP A 544 73.62 -7.47 18.36
CA ASP A 544 73.42 -7.93 16.97
C ASP A 544 73.88 -6.89 15.94
N GLY A 545 74.39 -5.73 16.36
CA GLY A 545 74.85 -4.67 15.48
C GLY A 545 73.74 -3.92 14.73
N ALA A 546 72.46 -4.25 14.97
CA ALA A 546 71.34 -3.61 14.30
C ALA A 546 71.27 -2.13 14.65
N VAL A 547 71.05 -1.28 13.64
CA VAL A 547 70.94 0.16 13.81
C VAL A 547 69.49 0.60 13.66
N TRP A 548 69.02 1.44 14.57
CA TRP A 548 67.68 2.04 14.51
C TRP A 548 67.74 3.55 14.71
N GLN A 549 66.81 4.24 14.06
CA GLN A 549 66.66 5.70 14.15
C GLN A 549 65.46 6.02 15.02
N VAL A 550 65.64 6.97 15.95
CA VAL A 550 64.60 7.35 16.91
C VAL A 550 64.80 8.80 17.35
N PRO A 551 63.73 9.58 17.62
CA PRO A 551 63.87 10.88 18.28
C PRO A 551 64.55 10.74 19.64
N LEU A 552 65.57 11.58 19.90
CA LEU A 552 66.39 11.49 21.11
C LEU A 552 65.56 11.63 22.39
N GLU A 553 64.64 12.60 22.43
CA GLU A 553 63.73 12.78 23.57
C GLU A 553 62.89 11.54 23.89
N SER A 554 62.51 10.78 22.85
CA SER A 554 61.68 9.58 23.02
C SER A 554 62.46 8.44 23.66
N VAL A 555 63.69 8.21 23.21
CA VAL A 555 64.52 7.13 23.77
C VAL A 555 65.02 7.47 25.18
N VAL A 556 65.39 8.73 25.41
CA VAL A 556 65.84 9.18 26.73
C VAL A 556 64.70 9.12 27.75
N GLY A 557 63.54 9.68 27.41
CA GLY A 557 62.39 9.76 28.31
C GLY A 557 61.80 8.40 28.66
N LYS A 558 61.66 7.50 27.68
CA LYS A 558 61.00 6.20 27.88
C LYS A 558 61.93 5.09 28.40
N PHE A 559 63.21 5.12 28.03
CA PHE A 559 64.13 4.00 28.27
C PHE A 559 65.35 4.39 29.10
N TRP A 560 66.15 5.37 28.66
CA TRP A 560 67.44 5.64 29.32
C TRP A 560 67.28 6.16 30.75
N SER A 561 66.23 6.95 31.00
CA SER A 561 65.82 7.39 32.35
C SER A 561 65.55 6.23 33.32
N ARG A 562 65.20 5.05 32.79
CA ARG A 562 64.94 3.81 33.55
C ARG A 562 66.12 2.82 33.50
N GLY A 563 67.25 3.23 32.93
CA GLY A 563 68.42 2.37 32.73
C GLY A 563 68.27 1.33 31.61
N LEU A 564 67.22 1.43 30.79
CA LEU A 564 66.94 0.50 29.70
C LEU A 564 67.61 0.94 28.39
N SER A 565 67.82 -0.01 27.47
CA SER A 565 68.52 0.26 26.21
C SER A 565 67.64 0.95 25.17
N GLY A 566 66.35 0.60 25.15
CA GLY A 566 65.41 1.09 24.13
C GLY A 566 65.66 0.48 22.76
N CYS A 567 66.35 -0.65 22.71
CA CYS A 567 66.57 -1.40 21.48
C CYS A 567 65.29 -2.15 21.12
N PRO A 568 64.74 -1.99 19.91
CA PRO A 568 63.48 -2.65 19.52
C PRO A 568 63.51 -4.18 19.66
N LYS A 569 64.69 -4.79 19.61
CA LYS A 569 64.88 -6.26 19.72
C LYS A 569 65.28 -6.73 21.12
N CYS A 570 66.04 -5.93 21.86
CA CYS A 570 66.57 -6.35 23.18
C CYS A 570 65.75 -5.84 24.36
N GLY A 571 64.81 -4.91 24.14
CA GLY A 571 64.13 -4.15 25.20
C GLY A 571 65.01 -3.06 25.79
#